data_AF-B5Y0H4-F1
#
_entry.id   AF-B5Y0H4-F1
#
_cell.length_a   1.000
_cell.length_b   1.000
_cell.length_c   1.000
_cell.angle_alpha   90.00
_cell.angle_beta   90.00
_cell.angle_gamma   90.00
#
_symmetry.space_group_name_H-M   'P 1'
#
loop_
_entity.id
_entity.type
_entity.pdbx_description
1 polymer ?
#
loop_
_entity_poly.entity_id
_entity_poly.type
_entity_poly.pdbx_seq_one_letter_code
_entity_poly.pdbx_strand_id
1 'polypeptide(L)' 'MMATITEIRARLRAGEVVIMPCKYMHLFMRECARYPQGTEHYKIEPHAPGYSKIYDPEGVEYAASIREAE' A
#
# COMPACT_ATOMS: atom_id res chain seq x y z
N MET A 1 6.04 -12.25 11.52
CA MET A 1 5.76 -10.98 12.22
C MET A 1 4.79 -10.18 11.36
N MET A 2 3.78 -9.52 11.94
CA MET A 2 2.92 -8.60 11.17
C MET A 2 3.72 -7.33 10.88
N ALA A 3 3.79 -6.92 9.61
CA ALA A 3 4.35 -5.62 9.26
C ALA A 3 3.54 -4.52 9.97
N THR A 4 4.24 -3.59 10.59
CA THR A 4 3.68 -2.37 11.17
C THR A 4 3.11 -1.46 10.09
N ILE A 5 2.24 -0.53 10.45
CA ILE A 5 1.69 0.41 9.46
C ILE A 5 2.76 1.26 8.79
N THR A 6 3.80 1.64 9.54
CA THR A 6 4.94 2.39 9.01
C THR A 6 5.68 1.61 7.93
N GLU A 7 5.91 0.32 8.14
CA GLU A 7 6.53 -0.56 7.14
C GLU A 7 5.64 -0.73 5.91
N ILE A 8 4.33 -0.91 6.09
CA ILE A 8 3.37 -1.00 4.98
C ILE A 8 3.42 0.27 4.12
N ARG A 9 3.39 1.45 4.76
CA ARG A 9 3.47 2.75 4.05
C ARG A 9 4.79 2.93 3.31
N ALA A 10 5.90 2.52 3.89
CA ALA A 10 7.21 2.62 3.24
C ALA A 10 7.25 1.76 1.96
N ARG A 11 6.73 0.54 2.03
CA ARG A 11 6.63 -0.36 0.88
C ARG A 11 5.73 0.20 -0.23
N LEU A 12 4.55 0.70 0.13
CA LEU A 12 3.61 1.31 -0.83
C LEU A 12 4.26 2.50 -1.56
N ARG A 13 4.94 3.40 -0.84
CA ARG A 13 5.66 4.54 -1.42
C ARG A 13 6.85 4.14 -2.31
N ALA A 14 7.46 2.99 -2.04
CA ALA A 14 8.49 2.41 -2.89
C ALA A 14 7.91 1.74 -4.17
N GLY A 15 6.59 1.82 -4.39
CA GLY A 15 5.92 1.20 -5.53
C GLY A 15 5.66 -0.28 -5.35
N GLU A 16 5.74 -0.82 -4.13
CA GLU A 16 5.37 -2.20 -3.88
C GLU A 16 3.84 -2.39 -3.78
N VAL A 17 3.38 -3.55 -4.23
CA VAL A 17 2.00 -4.00 -4.01
C VAL A 17 1.95 -4.83 -2.73
N VAL A 18 1.11 -4.41 -1.79
CA VAL A 18 0.90 -5.12 -0.51
C VAL A 18 -0.38 -5.94 -0.58
N ILE A 19 -0.27 -7.25 -0.33
CA ILE A 19 -1.42 -8.14 -0.18
C ILE A 19 -1.76 -8.28 1.29
N MET A 20 -3.00 -7.95 1.67
CA MET A 20 -3.46 -7.89 3.05
C MET A 20 -4.79 -8.63 3.22
N PRO A 21 -4.99 -9.37 4.34
CA PRO A 21 -6.30 -9.89 4.70
C PRO A 21 -7.34 -8.78 4.86
N CYS A 22 -8.54 -8.92 4.28
CA CYS A 22 -9.60 -7.90 4.32
C CYS A 22 -9.95 -7.48 5.76
N LYS A 23 -9.87 -8.42 6.72
CA LYS A 23 -10.10 -8.14 8.14
C LYS A 23 -9.12 -7.13 8.75
N TYR A 24 -7.96 -6.92 8.17
CA TYR A 24 -6.97 -5.93 8.64
C TYR A 24 -7.03 -4.62 7.84
N MET A 25 -7.75 -4.60 6.71
CA MET A 25 -7.91 -3.41 5.87
C MET A 25 -8.51 -2.23 6.64
N HIS A 26 -9.56 -2.49 7.42
CA HIS A 26 -10.22 -1.43 8.19
C HIS A 26 -9.28 -0.82 9.25
N LEU A 27 -8.36 -1.61 9.83
CA LEU A 27 -7.36 -1.11 10.77
C LEU A 27 -6.34 -0.23 10.04
N PHE A 28 -5.84 -0.69 8.90
CA PHE A 28 -4.92 0.09 8.06
C PHE A 28 -5.53 1.44 7.66
N MET A 29 -6.74 1.44 7.12
CA MET A 29 -7.44 2.67 6.70
C MET A 29 -7.70 3.60 7.89
N ARG A 30 -8.12 3.06 9.03
CA ARG A 30 -8.37 3.85 10.24
C ARG A 30 -7.11 4.51 10.77
N GLU A 31 -6.00 3.79 10.81
CA GLU A 31 -4.72 4.33 11.26
C GLU A 31 -4.18 5.35 10.26
N CYS A 32 -4.38 5.15 8.94
CA CYS A 32 -4.02 6.15 7.94
C CYS A 32 -4.81 7.46 8.14
N ALA A 33 -6.12 7.36 8.38
CA ALA A 33 -6.95 8.52 8.65
C ALA A 33 -6.61 9.21 9.98
N ARG A 34 -6.19 8.45 10.99
CA ARG A 34 -5.84 8.98 12.32
C ARG A 34 -4.48 9.67 12.35
N TYR A 35 -3.52 9.15 11.58
CA TYR A 35 -2.14 9.63 11.53
C TYR A 35 -1.68 9.82 10.07
N PRO A 36 -2.23 10.83 9.35
CA PRO A 36 -1.88 11.07 7.95
C PRO A 36 -0.40 11.42 7.81
N GLN A 37 0.26 10.89 6.78
CA GLN A 37 1.66 11.18 6.46
C GLN A 37 1.79 11.79 5.06
N GLY A 38 1.57 13.09 4.98
CA GLY A 38 1.59 13.82 3.71
C GLY A 38 0.41 13.45 2.82
N THR A 39 0.60 13.50 1.51
CA THR A 39 -0.40 13.10 0.53
C THR A 39 -0.32 11.59 0.33
N GLU A 40 -1.35 10.85 0.75
CA GLU A 40 -1.44 9.40 0.63
C GLU A 40 -2.64 9.02 -0.24
N HIS A 41 -2.40 8.41 -1.41
CA HIS A 41 -3.45 7.92 -2.30
C HIS A 41 -3.26 6.42 -2.53
N TYR A 42 -4.12 5.60 -1.92
CA TYR A 42 -4.05 4.15 -2.06
C TYR A 42 -5.18 3.62 -2.92
N LYS A 43 -4.85 2.77 -3.90
CA LYS A 43 -5.82 1.93 -4.61
C LYS A 43 -5.94 0.59 -3.91
N ILE A 44 -7.19 0.15 -3.74
CA ILE A 44 -7.52 -1.14 -3.12
C ILE A 44 -8.34 -1.95 -4.11
N GLU A 45 -7.90 -3.17 -4.38
CA GLU A 45 -8.56 -4.06 -5.33
C GLU A 45 -8.67 -5.49 -4.76
N PRO A 46 -9.66 -6.28 -5.20
CA PRO A 46 -9.74 -7.70 -4.86
C PRO A 46 -8.48 -8.46 -5.34
N HIS A 47 -7.99 -9.41 -4.54
CA HIS A 47 -6.88 -10.29 -4.92
C HIS A 47 -7.25 -11.77 -4.85
N ALA A 48 -7.74 -12.25 -3.70
CA ALA A 48 -8.17 -13.63 -3.46
C ALA A 48 -9.26 -13.66 -2.38
N PRO A 49 -9.99 -14.77 -2.17
CA PRO A 49 -11.00 -14.86 -1.11
C PRO A 49 -10.44 -14.45 0.25
N GLY A 50 -10.96 -13.34 0.82
CA GLY A 50 -10.51 -12.80 2.10
C GLY A 50 -9.24 -11.93 2.06
N TYR A 51 -8.70 -11.62 0.87
CA TYR A 51 -7.50 -10.80 0.68
C TYR A 51 -7.72 -9.71 -0.38
N SER A 52 -7.10 -8.57 -0.14
CA SER A 52 -7.06 -7.42 -1.05
C SER A 52 -5.62 -7.03 -1.35
N LYS A 53 -5.41 -6.49 -2.55
CA LYS A 53 -4.15 -5.82 -2.92
C LYS A 53 -4.30 -4.32 -2.69
N ILE A 54 -3.26 -3.70 -2.15
CA ILE A 54 -3.15 -2.28 -1.85
C ILE A 54 -1.88 -1.78 -2.52
N TYR A 55 -1.95 -0.65 -3.21
CA TYR A 55 -0.79 -0.03 -3.83
C TYR A 55 -0.98 1.48 -3.94
N ASP A 56 0.13 2.21 -3.97
CA ASP A 56 0.18 3.61 -4.35
C ASP A 56 0.37 3.69 -5.88
N PRO A 57 -0.60 4.19 -6.67
CA PRO A 57 -0.48 4.25 -8.11
C PRO A 57 0.70 5.13 -8.56
N GLU A 58 0.96 6.24 -7.87
CA GLU A 58 2.09 7.13 -8.19
C GLU A 58 3.42 6.44 -7.86
N GLY A 59 3.48 5.75 -6.71
CA GLY A 59 4.64 4.95 -6.34
C GLY A 59 4.95 3.84 -7.34
N VAL A 60 3.93 3.15 -7.85
CA VAL A 60 4.09 2.09 -8.87
C VAL A 60 4.58 2.66 -10.19
N GLU A 61 4.00 3.76 -10.66
CA GLU A 61 4.44 4.44 -11.89
C GLU A 61 5.88 4.93 -11.80
N TYR A 62 6.24 5.55 -10.67
CA TYR A 62 7.60 6.00 -10.39
C TYR A 62 8.59 4.83 -10.41
N ALA A 63 8.30 3.74 -9.69
CA ALA A 63 9.16 2.56 -9.68
C ALA A 63 9.29 1.90 -11.06
N ALA A 64 8.25 1.93 -11.89
CA ALA A 64 8.31 1.45 -13.27
C ALA A 64 9.25 2.33 -14.12
N SER A 65 9.15 3.65 -14.03
CA SER A 65 10.00 4.59 -14.77
C SER A 65 11.50 4.48 -14.46
N ILE A 66 11.85 4.13 -13.21
CA ILE A 66 13.25 3.88 -12.85
C ILE A 66 13.77 2.62 -13.55
N ARG A 67 12.98 1.55 -13.58
CA ARG A 67 13.38 0.26 -14.17
C ARG A 67 13.53 0.32 -15.69
N GLU A 68 12.82 1.21 -16.36
CA GLU A 68 12.97 1.41 -17.81
C GLU A 68 14.22 2.22 -18.17
N ALA A 69 14.85 2.90 -17.19
CA ALA A 69 16.05 3.70 -17.37
C ALA A 69 17.36 2.93 -17.08
N GLU A 70 17.28 1.68 -16.60
CA GLU A 70 18.40 0.77 -16.32
C GLU A 70 18.70 -0.17 -17.50
#